data_AF-A0A0A0B2L8-F1
#
_entry.id   AF-A0A0A0B2L8-F1
#
_cell.length_a   1.000
_cell.length_b   1.000
_cell.length_c   1.000
_cell.angle_alpha   90.00
_cell.angle_beta   90.00
_cell.angle_gamma   90.00
#
_symmetry.space_group_name_H-M   'P 1'
#
loop_
_entity.id
_entity.type
_entity.pdbx_description
1 polymer ?
#
loop_
_entity_poly.entity_id
_entity_poly.type
_entity_poly.pdbx_seq_one_letter_code
_entity_poly.pdbx_strand_id
1 'polypeptide(L)'
;RRKLPRKPGPMVMVKQRQAANARERDRTQSVNTAFTALRTLIPTEPVDRKLSKIETLRLASSYISHLANVLLLGEGCEDGQPCFSAIYGAKGDLDSKQPRSICTFCLSNQRKG
;
A
#
# COMPACT_ATOMS: atom_id res chain seq x y z
N ARG A 1 -26.86 -10.24 50.01
CA ARG A 1 -27.72 -10.14 48.79
C ARG A 1 -27.01 -9.25 47.75
N ARG A 2 -26.45 -9.80 46.67
CA ARG A 2 -25.78 -9.01 45.62
C ARG A 2 -26.86 -8.34 44.75
N LYS A 3 -26.86 -7.00 44.66
CA LYS A 3 -27.76 -6.25 43.78
C LYS A 3 -27.28 -6.41 42.34
N LEU A 4 -28.16 -6.84 41.42
CA LEU A 4 -27.86 -6.85 39.99
C LEU A 4 -27.76 -5.40 39.46
N PRO A 5 -26.84 -5.13 38.51
CA PRO A 5 -26.72 -3.81 37.91
C PRO A 5 -28.02 -3.46 37.16
N ARG A 6 -28.55 -2.26 37.42
CA ARG A 6 -29.74 -1.75 36.72
C ARG A 6 -29.39 -1.56 35.24
N LYS A 7 -30.25 -2.06 34.35
CA LYS A 7 -30.09 -1.86 32.90
C LYS A 7 -30.06 -0.35 32.61
N PRO A 8 -29.09 0.15 31.80
CA PRO A 8 -29.02 1.56 31.46
C PRO A 8 -30.31 2.02 30.77
N GLY A 9 -30.83 3.17 31.16
CA GLY A 9 -31.99 3.76 30.50
C GLY A 9 -31.68 4.09 29.02
N PRO A 10 -32.70 4.17 28.14
CA PRO A 10 -32.51 4.36 26.69
C PRO A 10 -31.62 5.55 26.32
N MET A 11 -31.74 6.67 27.04
CA MET A 11 -30.92 7.88 26.86
C MET A 11 -29.42 7.65 27.10
N VAL A 12 -29.08 6.87 28.13
CA VAL A 12 -27.68 6.53 28.45
C VAL A 12 -27.07 5.64 27.36
N MET A 13 -27.87 4.70 26.84
CA MET A 13 -27.47 3.82 25.74
C MET A 13 -27.20 4.61 24.45
N VAL A 14 -28.03 5.61 24.13
CA VAL A 14 -27.83 6.48 22.96
C VAL A 14 -26.55 7.30 23.12
N LYS A 15 -26.29 7.90 24.28
CA LYS A 15 -25.06 8.68 24.54
C LYS A 15 -23.80 7.82 24.47
N GLN A 16 -23.84 6.60 25.00
CA GLN A 16 -22.74 5.64 24.89
C GLN A 16 -22.47 5.24 23.44
N ARG A 17 -23.53 4.98 22.66
CA ARG A 17 -23.42 4.68 21.22
C ARG A 17 -22.82 5.85 20.44
N GLN A 18 -23.27 7.08 20.70
CA GLN A 18 -22.71 8.27 20.06
C GLN A 18 -21.22 8.45 20.39
N ALA A 19 -20.84 8.27 21.65
CA ALA A 19 -19.44 8.33 22.06
C ALA A 19 -18.59 7.23 21.40
N ALA A 20 -19.13 6.01 21.25
CA ALA A 20 -18.45 4.92 20.54
C ALA A 20 -18.27 5.25 19.04
N ASN A 21 -19.32 5.76 18.38
CA ASN A 21 -19.26 6.16 16.99
C ASN A 21 -18.26 7.31 16.76
N ALA A 22 -18.18 8.26 17.69
CA ALA A 22 -17.17 9.33 17.64
C ALA A 22 -15.75 8.75 17.65
N ARG A 23 -15.45 7.85 18.59
CA ARG A 23 -14.14 7.19 18.68
C ARG A 23 -13.80 6.41 17.41
N GLU A 24 -14.76 5.69 16.82
CA GLU A 24 -14.51 4.93 15.59
C GLU A 24 -14.27 5.85 14.38
N ARG A 25 -14.94 7.01 14.32
CA ARG A 25 -14.64 8.03 13.31
C ARG A 25 -13.22 8.55 13.46
N ASP A 26 -12.77 8.85 14.68
CA ASP A 26 -11.40 9.33 14.94
C ASP A 26 -10.35 8.27 14.55
N ARG A 27 -10.60 7.00 14.90
CA ARG A 27 -9.76 5.87 14.51
C ARG A 27 -9.69 5.73 12.98
N THR A 28 -10.83 5.82 12.30
CA THR A 28 -10.91 5.75 10.84
C THR A 28 -10.21 6.94 10.19
N GLN A 29 -10.33 8.14 10.76
CA GLN A 29 -9.67 9.34 10.29
C GLN A 29 -8.15 9.19 10.38
N SER A 30 -7.62 8.67 11.48
CA SER A 30 -6.18 8.38 11.64
C SER A 30 -5.68 7.43 10.53
N VAL A 31 -6.40 6.34 10.25
CA VAL A 31 -6.05 5.41 9.17
C VAL A 31 -6.08 6.10 7.80
N ASN A 32 -7.10 6.92 7.53
CA ASN A 32 -7.19 7.64 6.25
C ASN A 32 -6.05 8.66 6.08
N THR A 33 -5.63 9.35 7.14
CA THR A 33 -4.47 10.25 7.14
C THR A 33 -3.20 9.49 6.77
N ALA A 34 -2.96 8.31 7.37
CA ALA A 34 -1.82 7.47 7.01
C ALA A 34 -1.87 6.99 5.55
N PHE A 35 -3.06 6.62 5.05
CA PHE A 35 -3.25 6.27 3.63
C PHE A 35 -2.95 7.45 2.70
N THR A 36 -3.32 8.68 3.06
CA THR A 36 -2.99 9.87 2.26
C THR A 36 -1.49 10.12 2.23
N ALA A 37 -0.81 10.04 3.38
CA ALA A 37 0.64 10.15 3.44
C ALA A 37 1.34 9.05 2.63
N LEU A 38 0.82 7.81 2.64
CA LEU A 38 1.38 6.75 1.80
C LEU A 38 1.23 7.07 0.31
N ARG A 39 0.09 7.63 -0.13
CA ARG A 39 -0.12 8.00 -1.55
C ARG A 39 0.89 9.02 -2.04
N THR A 40 1.25 10.01 -1.21
CA THR A 40 2.21 11.06 -1.61
C THR A 40 3.63 10.54 -1.81
N LEU A 41 3.93 9.33 -1.30
CA LEU A 41 5.23 8.69 -1.46
C LEU A 41 5.31 7.74 -2.67
N ILE A 42 4.17 7.45 -3.33
CA ILE A 42 4.12 6.54 -4.48
C ILE A 42 4.29 7.36 -5.77
N PRO A 43 5.32 7.11 -6.59
CA PRO A 43 5.46 7.80 -7.87
C PRO A 43 4.32 7.45 -8.83
N THR A 44 3.63 8.46 -9.36
CA THR A 44 2.59 8.30 -10.38
C THR A 44 2.74 9.34 -11.48
N GLU A 45 2.25 9.01 -12.68
CA GLU A 45 2.09 9.94 -13.79
C GLU A 45 0.59 9.99 -14.14
N PRO A 46 -0.10 11.14 -13.98
CA PRO A 46 0.37 12.39 -13.38
C PRO A 46 0.60 12.28 -11.84
N VAL A 47 1.36 13.21 -11.27
CA VAL A 47 1.74 13.21 -9.84
C VAL A 47 0.56 13.28 -8.87
N ASP A 48 -0.57 13.84 -9.32
CA ASP A 48 -1.80 14.01 -8.54
C ASP A 48 -2.82 12.89 -8.79
N ARG A 49 -2.43 11.80 -9.46
CA ARG A 49 -3.31 10.65 -9.72
C ARG A 49 -3.90 10.12 -8.41
N LYS A 50 -5.24 10.14 -8.33
CA LYS A 50 -5.98 9.60 -7.18
C LYS A 50 -5.97 8.07 -7.21
N LEU A 51 -5.20 7.47 -6.30
CA LEU A 51 -5.15 6.01 -6.09
C LEU A 51 -6.24 5.53 -5.13
N SER A 52 -6.95 4.46 -5.49
CA SER A 52 -7.82 3.74 -4.56
C SER A 52 -7.01 3.10 -3.41
N LYS A 53 -7.66 2.68 -2.32
CA LYS A 53 -6.98 2.02 -1.19
C LYS A 53 -6.20 0.77 -1.64
N ILE A 54 -6.81 -0.06 -2.49
CA ILE A 54 -6.17 -1.28 -2.98
C ILE A 54 -5.00 -0.97 -3.93
N GLU A 55 -5.15 0.00 -4.84
CA GLU A 55 -4.05 0.41 -5.72
C GLU A 55 -2.88 0.98 -4.92
N THR A 56 -3.16 1.80 -3.90
CA THR A 56 -2.13 2.37 -3.01
C THR A 56 -1.30 1.26 -2.37
N LEU A 57 -1.95 0.22 -1.83
CA LEU A 57 -1.23 -0.90 -1.21
C LEU A 57 -0.42 -1.70 -2.22
N ARG A 58 -0.99 -1.99 -3.40
CA ARG A 58 -0.30 -2.75 -4.45
C ARG A 58 0.92 -2.00 -5.00
N LEU A 59 0.76 -0.71 -5.28
CA LEU A 59 1.84 0.13 -5.79
C LEU A 59 2.91 0.38 -4.74
N ALA A 60 2.54 0.63 -3.47
CA ALA A 60 3.52 0.76 -2.38
C ALA A 60 4.39 -0.49 -2.25
N SER A 61 3.76 -1.68 -2.23
CA SER A 61 4.49 -2.96 -2.17
C SER A 61 5.43 -3.11 -3.36
N SER A 62 4.93 -2.88 -4.59
CA SER A 62 5.75 -2.94 -5.79
C SER A 62 6.88 -1.91 -5.80
N TYR A 63 6.68 -0.73 -5.22
CA TYR A 63 7.68 0.34 -5.17
C TYR A 63 8.79 0.01 -4.19
N ILE A 64 8.45 -0.53 -3.01
CA ILE A 64 9.43 -1.04 -2.05
C ILE A 64 10.32 -2.11 -2.71
N SER A 65 9.72 -3.09 -3.39
CA SER A 65 10.49 -4.12 -4.10
C SER A 65 11.36 -3.54 -5.21
N HIS A 66 10.86 -2.54 -5.94
CA HIS A 66 11.63 -1.85 -6.97
C HIS A 66 12.87 -1.16 -6.38
N LEU A 67 12.69 -0.34 -5.33
CA LEU A 67 13.79 0.34 -4.64
C LEU A 67 14.79 -0.66 -4.05
N ALA A 68 14.32 -1.76 -3.45
CA ALA A 68 15.20 -2.81 -2.94
C ALA A 68 16.09 -3.40 -4.05
N ASN A 69 15.53 -3.68 -5.23
CA ASN A 69 16.30 -4.20 -6.35
C ASN A 69 17.29 -3.16 -6.91
N VAL A 70 16.91 -1.88 -6.96
CA VAL A 70 17.82 -0.79 -7.34
C VAL A 70 19.04 -0.74 -6.40
N LEU A 71 18.80 -0.84 -5.09
CA LEU A 71 19.88 -0.82 -4.09
C LEU A 71 20.78 -2.06 -4.15
N LEU A 72 20.22 -3.24 -4.46
CA LEU A 72 20.97 -4.51 -4.51
C LEU A 72 21.83 -4.65 -5.77
N LEU A 73 21.34 -4.19 -6.92
CA LEU A 73 22.02 -4.35 -8.22
C LEU A 73 22.90 -3.15 -8.57
N GLY A 74 22.80 -2.05 -7.83
CA GLY A 74 23.53 -0.80 -8.08
C GLY A 74 22.98 -0.02 -9.28
N GLU A 75 23.38 1.26 -9.40
CA GLU A 75 23.01 2.14 -10.52
C GLU A 75 23.59 1.71 -11.88
N GLY A 76 24.38 0.61 -11.93
CA GLY A 76 25.12 0.16 -13.11
C GLY A 76 24.34 -0.75 -14.08
N CYS A 77 23.05 -1.00 -13.85
CA CYS A 77 22.23 -1.75 -14.80
C CYS A 77 21.66 -0.76 -15.85
N GLU A 78 22.44 -0.49 -16.89
CA GLU A 78 22.19 0.55 -17.92
C GLU A 78 20.83 0.41 -18.65
N ASP A 79 20.16 -0.74 -18.56
CA ASP A 79 18.86 -0.99 -19.20
C ASP A 79 17.63 -0.62 -18.35
N GLY A 80 17.82 -0.02 -17.16
CA GLY A 80 16.69 0.48 -16.34
C GLY A 80 15.73 -0.60 -15.83
N GLN A 81 16.17 -1.87 -15.79
CA GLN A 81 15.33 -3.02 -15.43
C GLN A 81 15.87 -3.84 -14.22
N PRO A 82 16.08 -3.22 -13.04
CA PRO A 82 16.52 -3.92 -11.83
C PRO A 82 15.49 -4.95 -11.36
N CYS A 83 14.20 -4.71 -11.66
CA CYS A 83 13.10 -5.64 -11.39
C CYS A 83 13.22 -6.97 -12.17
N PHE A 84 13.89 -6.95 -13.31
CA PHE A 84 14.00 -8.10 -14.21
C PHE A 84 15.16 -8.99 -13.76
N SER A 85 16.35 -8.40 -13.54
CA SER A 85 17.55 -9.14 -13.15
C SER A 85 17.38 -9.89 -11.80
N ALA A 86 16.72 -9.28 -10.81
CA ALA A 86 16.46 -9.93 -9.51
C ALA A 86 15.61 -11.22 -9.62
N ILE A 87 14.77 -11.36 -10.66
CA ILE A 87 13.92 -12.55 -10.87
C ILE A 87 14.67 -13.64 -11.65
N TYR A 88 15.58 -13.28 -12.55
CA TYR A 88 16.34 -14.24 -13.36
C TYR A 88 17.68 -14.66 -12.74
N GLY A 89 18.26 -13.87 -11.83
CA GLY A 89 19.47 -14.24 -11.09
C GLY A 89 19.23 -15.24 -9.95
N ALA A 90 17.98 -15.43 -9.52
CA ALA A 90 17.62 -16.28 -8.38
C ALA A 90 17.05 -17.66 -8.76
N LYS A 91 16.78 -17.91 -10.06
CA LYS A 91 16.32 -19.23 -10.54
C LYS A 91 16.92 -19.56 -11.89
N GLY A 92 18.03 -20.30 -11.86
CA GLY A 92 18.31 -21.25 -12.94
C GLY A 92 17.18 -22.28 -12.98
N ASP A 93 16.62 -22.46 -14.17
CA ASP A 93 15.63 -23.47 -14.54
C ASP A 93 14.18 -23.29 -14.00
N LEU A 94 13.26 -22.89 -14.89
CA LEU A 94 12.21 -23.79 -15.40
C LEU A 94 11.21 -22.99 -16.26
N ASP A 95 10.96 -23.60 -17.40
CA ASP A 95 9.93 -23.39 -18.41
C ASP A 95 8.54 -22.89 -17.93
N SER A 96 7.77 -22.36 -18.89
CA SER A 96 6.32 -22.11 -18.90
C SER A 96 5.81 -20.68 -18.62
N LYS A 97 5.68 -19.92 -19.73
CA LYS A 97 4.52 -19.07 -20.11
C LYS A 97 3.67 -18.45 -19.00
N GLN A 98 4.26 -17.53 -18.24
CA GLN A 98 3.49 -16.43 -17.65
C GLN A 98 4.04 -15.12 -18.20
N PRO A 99 3.21 -14.24 -18.79
CA PRO A 99 3.67 -12.91 -19.18
C PRO A 99 4.09 -12.22 -17.87
N ARG A 100 5.39 -12.08 -17.67
CA ARG A 100 5.96 -11.49 -16.46
C ARG A 100 5.43 -10.06 -16.42
N SER A 101 4.59 -9.74 -15.43
CA SER A 101 4.09 -8.39 -15.27
C SER A 101 5.30 -7.51 -14.91
N ILE A 102 5.87 -6.86 -15.92
CA ILE A 102 6.99 -5.94 -15.72
C ILE A 102 6.51 -4.90 -14.70
N CYS A 103 7.32 -4.67 -13.67
CA CYS A 103 7.01 -3.72 -12.62
C CYS A 103 6.74 -2.35 -13.25
N THR A 104 5.59 -1.73 -12.94
CA THR A 104 5.16 -0.47 -13.56
C THR A 104 6.22 0.62 -13.48
N PHE A 105 7.00 0.69 -12.40
CA PHE A 105 8.12 1.63 -12.24
C PHE A 105 9.26 1.37 -13.23
N CYS A 106 9.56 0.11 -13.52
CA CYS A 106 10.52 -0.30 -14.56
C CYS A 106 10.01 -0.01 -16.00
N LEU A 107 8.69 -0.11 -16.28
CA LEU A 107 8.16 0.28 -17.60
C LEU A 107 8.16 1.80 -17.81
N SER A 108 7.89 2.57 -16.75
CA SER A 108 7.85 4.03 -16.83
C SER A 108 9.23 4.65 -17.11
N ASN A 109 10.31 4.03 -16.62
CA ASN A 109 11.67 4.53 -16.85
C ASN A 109 12.16 4.32 -18.30
N GLN A 110 11.74 3.24 -18.97
CA GLN A 110 12.14 2.93 -20.35
C GLN A 110 11.57 3.88 -21.42
N ARG A 111 10.44 4.55 -21.15
CA ARG A 111 9.81 5.48 -22.11
C ARG A 111 10.38 6.90 -22.08
N LYS A 112 11.30 7.18 -21.15
CA LYS A 112 11.96 8.48 -20.99
C LYS A 112 13.34 8.55 -21.66
N GLY A 113 13.73 7.51 -22.39
CA GLY A 113 14.93 7.48 -23.25
C GLY A 113 14.63 7.93 -24.68
#